data_AF-A0A1F8EEE1-F1
#
_entry.id   AF-A0A1F8EEE1-F1
#
_cell.length_a   1.000
_cell.length_b   1.000
_cell.length_c   1.000
_cell.angle_alpha   90.00
_cell.angle_beta   90.00
_cell.angle_gamma   90.00
#
_symmetry.space_group_name_H-M   'P 1'
#
loop_
_entity.id
_entity.type
_entity.pdbx_description
1 polymer ?
#
loop_
_entity_poly.entity_id
_entity_poly.type
_entity_poly.pdbx_seq_one_letter_code
_entity_poly.pdbx_strand_id
1 'polypeptide(L)'
;MQNIINFSLTTILHFIIWLIFSMRGLHVKRKPKYAKEFAIVALLCLPLNINGNVFTVLGNASSSNNIYSIFSLYQKADQDAFSLLGGIYQEAGYDATTFLGFEVYQKAGHDNVLVIGLSGYQKAENKNLLGIGISVFQNSKKESGSIMGLIGYQKSNDIALALCCFVGKQDSGQQSGLAMGLIGYQNSKKYSSTVFSMALYQRAGGKDSAFAMWSSIKDEDKSEK
;
A
#
# COMPACT_ATOMS: atom_id res chain seq x y z
N MET A 1 -13.20 14.65 -20.04
CA MET A 1 -13.36 13.50 -20.96
C MET A 1 -12.89 12.19 -20.34
N GLN A 2 -11.69 12.14 -19.73
CA GLN A 2 -11.13 10.94 -19.10
C GLN A 2 -12.09 10.23 -18.13
N ASN A 3 -12.75 10.98 -17.23
CA ASN A 3 -13.68 10.38 -16.26
C ASN A 3 -14.94 9.79 -16.88
N ILE A 4 -15.37 10.23 -18.07
CA ILE A 4 -16.50 9.63 -18.79
C ILE A 4 -16.09 8.27 -19.34
N ILE A 5 -14.87 8.16 -19.88
CA ILE A 5 -14.32 6.89 -20.35
C ILE A 5 -14.13 5.92 -19.17
N ASN A 6 -13.53 6.41 -18.09
CA ASN A 6 -13.33 5.65 -16.86
C ASN A 6 -14.66 5.14 -16.29
N PHE A 7 -15.69 6.00 -16.27
CA PHE A 7 -17.05 5.65 -15.85
C PHE A 7 -17.66 4.53 -16.70
N SER A 8 -17.63 4.67 -18.03
CA SER A 8 -18.19 3.65 -18.93
C SER A 8 -17.48 2.31 -18.78
N LEU A 9 -16.15 2.31 -18.75
CA LEU A 9 -15.35 1.09 -18.58
C LEU A 9 -15.61 0.41 -17.24
N THR A 10 -15.64 1.17 -16.15
CA THR A 10 -15.91 0.60 -14.82
C THR A 10 -17.31 0.08 -14.67
N THR A 11 -18.30 0.80 -15.19
CA THR A 11 -19.69 0.35 -15.16
C THR A 11 -19.84 -0.98 -15.90
N ILE A 12 -19.29 -1.09 -17.12
CA ILE A 12 -19.34 -2.32 -17.90
C ILE A 12 -18.62 -3.46 -17.17
N LEU A 13 -17.43 -3.22 -16.64
CA LEU A 13 -16.64 -4.24 -15.97
C LEU A 13 -17.31 -4.76 -14.70
N HIS A 14 -17.80 -3.88 -13.83
CA HIS A 14 -18.54 -4.27 -12.63
C HIS A 14 -19.84 -5.00 -12.98
N PHE A 15 -20.51 -4.60 -14.07
CA PHE A 15 -21.72 -5.29 -14.53
C PHE A 15 -21.41 -6.70 -15.06
N ILE A 16 -20.30 -6.89 -15.79
CA ILE A 16 -19.84 -8.21 -16.23
C ILE A 16 -19.53 -9.11 -15.02
N ILE A 17 -18.81 -8.57 -14.03
CA ILE A 17 -18.52 -9.29 -12.78
C ILE A 17 -19.83 -9.71 -12.11
N TRP A 18 -20.77 -8.78 -11.96
CA TRP A 18 -22.08 -9.05 -11.39
C TRP A 18 -22.84 -10.13 -12.17
N LEU A 19 -22.81 -10.11 -13.52
CA LEU A 19 -23.42 -11.14 -14.37
C LEU A 19 -22.81 -12.52 -14.10
N ILE A 20 -21.48 -12.62 -14.03
CA ILE A 20 -20.77 -13.89 -13.77
C ILE A 20 -21.22 -14.47 -12.42
N PHE A 21 -21.27 -13.66 -11.36
CA PHE A 21 -21.69 -14.11 -10.03
C PHE A 21 -23.18 -14.45 -9.98
N SER A 22 -24.03 -13.66 -10.63
CA SER A 22 -25.47 -13.89 -10.70
C SER A 22 -25.84 -15.15 -11.49
N MET A 23 -25.03 -15.53 -12.49
CA MET A 23 -25.20 -16.78 -13.23
C MET A 23 -24.66 -18.00 -12.48
N ARG A 24 -23.70 -17.83 -11.57
CA ARG A 24 -23.04 -18.92 -10.83
C ARG A 24 -23.68 -19.25 -9.48
N GLY A 25 -24.39 -18.31 -8.86
CA GLY A 25 -24.89 -18.44 -7.50
C GLY A 25 -26.33 -17.95 -7.35
N LEU A 26 -27.17 -18.84 -6.79
CA LEU A 26 -28.61 -18.72 -6.53
C LEU A 26 -29.54 -19.04 -7.70
N HIS A 27 -30.26 -20.15 -7.52
CA HIS A 27 -31.55 -20.48 -8.13
C HIS A 27 -32.61 -19.39 -7.84
N VAL A 28 -32.41 -18.17 -8.33
CA VAL A 28 -33.44 -17.13 -8.25
C VAL A 28 -34.39 -17.34 -9.44
N LYS A 29 -35.57 -17.90 -9.15
CA LYS A 29 -36.73 -18.00 -10.06
C LYS A 29 -37.29 -16.62 -10.51
N ARG A 30 -36.50 -15.54 -10.50
CA ARG A 30 -36.91 -14.21 -10.98
C ARG A 30 -36.24 -13.91 -12.31
N LYS A 31 -37.03 -13.46 -13.28
CA LYS A 31 -36.49 -12.87 -14.51
C LYS A 31 -35.57 -11.71 -14.11
N PRO A 32 -34.26 -11.77 -14.45
CA PRO A 32 -33.33 -10.69 -14.12
C PRO A 32 -33.77 -9.40 -14.82
N LYS A 33 -33.93 -8.32 -14.04
CA LYS A 33 -34.19 -6.97 -14.59
C LYS A 33 -32.85 -6.30 -14.87
N TYR A 34 -32.16 -6.76 -15.91
CA TYR A 34 -30.80 -6.30 -16.26
C TYR A 34 -30.64 -4.78 -16.32
N ALA A 35 -31.64 -4.06 -16.84
CA ALA A 35 -31.62 -2.60 -16.89
C ALA A 35 -31.56 -1.93 -15.51
N LYS A 36 -32.28 -2.48 -14.51
CA LYS A 36 -32.27 -1.96 -13.14
C LYS A 36 -30.90 -2.18 -12.50
N GLU A 37 -30.37 -3.39 -12.62
CA GLU A 37 -29.08 -3.76 -12.02
C GLU A 37 -27.93 -2.98 -12.66
N PHE A 38 -27.97 -2.84 -13.99
CA PHE A 38 -27.03 -1.97 -14.71
C PHE A 38 -27.10 -0.52 -14.21
N ALA A 39 -28.31 0.03 -14.01
CA ALA A 39 -28.47 1.39 -13.49
C ALA A 39 -27.91 1.54 -12.07
N ILE A 40 -28.05 0.53 -11.21
CA ILE A 40 -27.46 0.52 -9.86
C ILE A 40 -25.92 0.49 -9.96
N VAL A 41 -25.36 -0.38 -10.79
CA VAL A 41 -23.91 -0.45 -11.00
C VAL A 41 -23.37 0.88 -11.54
N ALA A 42 -24.06 1.47 -12.52
CA ALA A 42 -23.74 2.78 -13.06
C ALA A 42 -23.75 3.84 -11.94
N LEU A 43 -24.78 3.88 -11.09
CA LEU A 43 -24.85 4.82 -9.99
C LEU A 43 -23.66 4.67 -9.02
N LEU A 44 -23.24 3.44 -8.70
CA LEU A 44 -22.09 3.17 -7.83
C LEU A 44 -20.75 3.54 -8.50
N CYS A 45 -20.65 3.42 -9.82
CA CYS A 45 -19.45 3.79 -10.57
C CYS A 45 -19.38 5.28 -10.91
N LEU A 46 -20.45 6.04 -10.69
CA LEU A 46 -20.55 7.44 -11.08
C LEU A 46 -19.49 8.29 -10.35
N PRO A 47 -18.61 9.00 -11.08
CA PRO A 47 -17.68 9.95 -10.47
C PRO A 47 -18.38 11.29 -10.28
N LEU A 48 -18.62 11.68 -9.02
CA LEU A 48 -19.19 12.97 -8.66
C LEU A 48 -18.07 13.99 -8.45
N ASN A 49 -18.07 15.07 -9.24
CA ASN A 49 -17.14 16.18 -9.05
C ASN A 49 -17.78 17.24 -8.14
N ILE A 50 -17.17 17.48 -6.98
CA ILE A 50 -17.59 18.50 -6.02
C ILE A 50 -16.37 19.37 -5.70
N ASN A 51 -16.40 20.64 -6.11
CA ASN A 51 -15.31 21.59 -5.92
C ASN A 51 -13.95 21.10 -6.45
N GLY A 52 -13.94 20.36 -7.57
CA GLY A 52 -12.74 19.80 -8.18
C GLY A 52 -12.31 18.45 -7.61
N ASN A 53 -12.86 18.01 -6.48
CA ASN A 53 -12.62 16.69 -5.91
C ASN A 53 -13.56 15.66 -6.53
N VAL A 54 -13.08 14.43 -6.71
CA VAL A 54 -13.89 13.33 -7.27
C VAL A 54 -14.27 12.35 -6.17
N PHE A 55 -15.57 12.08 -6.04
CA PHE A 55 -16.13 11.08 -5.13
C PHE A 55 -16.73 9.95 -5.95
N THR A 56 -16.42 8.70 -5.60
CA THR A 56 -17.00 7.54 -6.26
C THR A 56 -17.08 6.35 -5.30
N VAL A 57 -18.00 5.40 -5.55
CA VAL A 57 -18.09 4.21 -4.71
C VAL A 57 -17.21 3.10 -5.28
N LEU A 58 -17.46 2.71 -6.54
CA LEU A 58 -16.74 1.64 -7.25
C LEU A 58 -16.07 2.12 -8.56
N GLY A 59 -16.12 3.42 -8.83
CA GLY A 59 -15.70 3.98 -10.11
C GLY A 59 -14.20 4.20 -10.21
N ASN A 60 -13.73 4.28 -11.45
CA ASN A 60 -12.39 4.74 -11.74
C ASN A 60 -12.42 6.26 -11.89
N ALA A 61 -11.38 6.92 -11.40
CA ALA A 61 -11.34 8.37 -11.38
C ALA A 61 -9.94 8.91 -11.70
N SER A 62 -9.91 10.04 -12.37
CA SER A 62 -8.73 10.89 -12.48
C SER A 62 -9.12 12.32 -12.10
N SER A 63 -8.29 12.96 -11.27
CA SER A 63 -8.58 14.29 -10.74
C SER A 63 -7.30 15.11 -10.65
N SER A 64 -7.40 16.41 -10.93
CA SER A 64 -6.33 17.39 -10.63
C SER A 64 -6.31 17.81 -9.16
N ASN A 65 -7.30 17.35 -8.38
CA ASN A 65 -7.41 17.57 -6.95
C ASN A 65 -7.52 16.20 -6.25
N ASN A 66 -8.29 16.09 -5.18
CA ASN A 66 -8.40 14.85 -4.43
C ASN A 66 -9.36 13.84 -5.08
N ILE A 67 -9.14 12.56 -4.79
CA ILE A 67 -10.07 11.46 -5.05
C ILE A 67 -10.44 10.78 -3.74
N TYR A 68 -11.73 10.55 -3.53
CA TYR A 68 -12.26 9.75 -2.44
C TYR A 68 -13.07 8.59 -3.02
N SER A 69 -12.65 7.37 -2.73
CA SER A 69 -13.32 6.16 -3.19
C SER A 69 -13.62 5.18 -2.05
N ILE A 70 -14.62 4.32 -2.22
CA ILE A 70 -14.73 3.13 -1.37
C ILE A 70 -13.81 2.04 -1.93
N PHE A 71 -13.88 1.78 -3.24
CA PHE A 71 -12.99 0.89 -3.95
C PHE A 71 -12.81 1.40 -5.37
N SER A 72 -11.62 1.30 -5.94
CA SER A 72 -11.42 1.63 -7.35
C SER A 72 -10.45 0.65 -8.02
N LEU A 73 -10.69 0.34 -9.29
CA LEU A 73 -9.70 -0.41 -10.06
C LEU A 73 -8.55 0.51 -10.48
N TYR A 74 -8.86 1.78 -10.71
CA TYR A 74 -7.90 2.80 -11.09
C TYR A 74 -8.30 4.15 -10.52
N GLN A 75 -7.40 4.74 -9.73
CA GLN A 75 -7.49 6.14 -9.34
C GLN A 75 -6.15 6.86 -9.52
N LYS A 76 -6.22 8.08 -10.06
CA LYS A 76 -5.07 8.97 -10.21
C LYS A 76 -5.42 10.40 -9.81
N ALA A 77 -4.86 10.87 -8.70
CA ALA A 77 -5.03 12.22 -8.19
C ALA A 77 -3.71 13.01 -8.31
N ASP A 78 -3.77 14.28 -8.69
CA ASP A 78 -2.60 15.18 -8.62
C ASP A 78 -2.33 15.68 -7.19
N GLN A 79 -3.33 15.59 -6.31
CA GLN A 79 -3.21 15.85 -4.86
C GLN A 79 -3.34 14.51 -4.13
N ASP A 80 -4.36 14.34 -3.29
CA ASP A 80 -4.52 13.16 -2.44
C ASP A 80 -5.45 12.11 -3.04
N ALA A 81 -5.15 10.85 -2.79
CA ALA A 81 -6.01 9.73 -3.15
C ALA A 81 -6.36 8.93 -1.88
N PHE A 82 -7.65 8.87 -1.56
CA PHE A 82 -8.18 8.12 -0.42
C PHE A 82 -9.05 6.97 -0.91
N SER A 83 -8.83 5.78 -0.35
CA SER A 83 -9.71 4.63 -0.54
C SER A 83 -10.08 3.99 0.80
N LEU A 84 -11.32 3.55 0.95
CA LEU A 84 -11.77 2.85 2.15
C LEU A 84 -11.39 1.36 2.14
N LEU A 85 -11.55 0.69 0.99
CA LEU A 85 -11.35 -0.75 0.76
C LEU A 85 -10.17 -1.06 -0.17
N GLY A 86 -9.45 -0.02 -0.61
CA GLY A 86 -8.30 -0.12 -1.50
C GLY A 86 -8.66 -0.14 -2.98
N GLY A 87 -7.87 -0.86 -3.77
CA GLY A 87 -7.98 -0.85 -5.21
C GLY A 87 -6.94 -1.69 -5.93
N ILE A 88 -6.92 -1.61 -7.25
CA ILE A 88 -5.83 -2.24 -8.03
C ILE A 88 -4.70 -1.25 -8.26
N TYR A 89 -5.02 -0.04 -8.71
CA TYR A 89 -4.05 1.00 -9.01
C TYR A 89 -4.45 2.33 -8.36
N GLN A 90 -3.59 2.84 -7.49
CA GLN A 90 -3.76 4.14 -6.83
C GLN A 90 -2.48 4.97 -6.96
N GLU A 91 -2.57 6.11 -7.64
CA GLU A 91 -1.49 7.09 -7.73
C GLU A 91 -1.98 8.44 -7.19
N ALA A 92 -1.21 9.04 -6.28
CA ALA A 92 -1.44 10.36 -5.72
C ALA A 92 -0.18 11.23 -5.92
N GLY A 93 -0.38 12.49 -6.29
CA GLY A 93 0.71 13.47 -6.40
C GLY A 93 1.21 13.95 -5.03
N TYR A 94 0.37 13.87 -4.00
CA TYR A 94 0.75 14.13 -2.61
C TYR A 94 0.59 12.86 -1.77
N ASP A 95 -0.52 12.64 -1.06
CA ASP A 95 -0.69 11.48 -0.19
C ASP A 95 -1.61 10.40 -0.77
N ALA A 96 -1.22 9.13 -0.63
CA ALA A 96 -2.08 7.98 -0.96
C ALA A 96 -2.41 7.22 0.33
N THR A 97 -3.70 7.19 0.69
CA THR A 97 -4.18 6.51 1.90
C THR A 97 -5.21 5.45 1.54
N THR A 98 -5.02 4.26 2.09
CA THR A 98 -6.04 3.22 2.15
C THR A 98 -6.28 2.77 3.59
N PHE A 99 -7.54 2.80 4.00
CA PHE A 99 -7.90 2.47 5.38
C PHE A 99 -7.94 0.96 5.60
N LEU A 100 -8.82 0.26 4.88
CA LEU A 100 -9.00 -1.18 5.00
C LEU A 100 -8.82 -1.81 3.61
N GLY A 101 -8.46 -3.09 3.53
CA GLY A 101 -8.63 -3.86 2.30
C GLY A 101 -7.34 -4.16 1.56
N PHE A 102 -7.32 -4.01 0.23
CA PHE A 102 -6.20 -4.50 -0.58
C PHE A 102 -5.79 -3.52 -1.67
N GLU A 103 -4.49 -3.41 -1.91
CA GLU A 103 -3.93 -2.60 -2.96
C GLU A 103 -2.84 -3.35 -3.73
N VAL A 104 -3.04 -3.54 -5.02
CA VAL A 104 -2.00 -4.17 -5.83
C VAL A 104 -0.84 -3.20 -6.05
N TYR A 105 -1.15 -1.94 -6.37
CA TYR A 105 -0.17 -0.88 -6.58
C TYR A 105 -0.65 0.43 -5.97
N GLN A 106 0.18 1.00 -5.09
CA GLN A 106 -0.08 2.30 -4.47
C GLN A 106 1.19 3.17 -4.52
N LYS A 107 1.06 4.39 -5.06
CA LYS A 107 2.16 5.36 -5.16
C LYS A 107 1.70 6.73 -4.69
N ALA A 108 2.54 7.35 -3.86
CA ALA A 108 2.37 8.70 -3.35
C ALA A 108 3.59 9.57 -3.68
N GLY A 109 3.36 10.85 -3.98
CA GLY A 109 4.42 11.85 -4.13
C GLY A 109 4.93 12.41 -2.80
N HIS A 110 4.25 12.10 -1.69
CA HIS A 110 4.67 12.42 -0.34
C HIS A 110 4.55 11.19 0.56
N ASP A 111 3.39 10.91 1.18
CA ASP A 111 3.20 9.78 2.08
C ASP A 111 2.23 8.71 1.52
N ASN A 112 2.61 7.45 1.69
CA ASN A 112 1.80 6.28 1.40
C ASN A 112 1.43 5.60 2.71
N VAL A 113 0.13 5.38 2.92
CA VAL A 113 -0.39 4.74 4.13
C VAL A 113 -1.41 3.66 3.78
N LEU A 114 -1.16 2.43 4.26
CA LEU A 114 -2.16 1.36 4.34
C LEU A 114 -2.38 1.01 5.82
N VAL A 115 -3.55 1.35 6.35
CA VAL A 115 -3.82 1.18 7.79
C VAL A 115 -4.02 -0.29 8.12
N ILE A 116 -4.94 -0.99 7.46
CA ILE A 116 -5.13 -2.44 7.62
C ILE A 116 -5.32 -3.08 6.24
N GLY A 117 -4.49 -4.05 5.87
CA GLY A 117 -4.74 -4.72 4.59
C GLY A 117 -3.60 -5.51 3.96
N LEU A 118 -3.76 -5.72 2.66
CA LEU A 118 -2.79 -6.40 1.82
C LEU A 118 -2.25 -5.41 0.78
N SER A 119 -0.94 -5.39 0.59
CA SER A 119 -0.32 -4.63 -0.48
C SER A 119 0.61 -5.46 -1.35
N GLY A 120 0.52 -5.28 -2.67
CA GLY A 120 1.51 -5.78 -3.62
C GLY A 120 2.73 -4.86 -3.69
N TYR A 121 2.50 -3.57 -3.92
CA TYR A 121 3.57 -2.59 -4.10
C TYR A 121 3.18 -1.24 -3.53
N GLN A 122 3.95 -0.76 -2.56
CA GLN A 122 3.84 0.60 -2.02
C GLN A 122 5.09 1.41 -2.32
N LYS A 123 4.88 2.63 -2.82
CA LYS A 123 5.94 3.61 -3.01
C LYS A 123 5.54 4.99 -2.49
N ALA A 124 6.47 5.60 -1.77
CA ALA A 124 6.36 6.99 -1.31
C ALA A 124 7.68 7.74 -1.53
N GLU A 125 7.60 9.07 -1.55
CA GLU A 125 8.79 9.92 -1.55
C GLU A 125 9.25 10.22 -0.13
N ASN A 126 8.34 10.41 0.82
CA ASN A 126 8.64 10.67 2.22
C ASN A 126 8.45 9.39 3.06
N LYS A 127 7.21 9.05 3.44
CA LYS A 127 6.92 7.89 4.30
C LYS A 127 6.07 6.84 3.63
N ASN A 128 6.41 5.58 3.84
CA ASN A 128 5.62 4.44 3.45
C ASN A 128 5.28 3.62 4.70
N LEU A 129 4.00 3.59 5.06
CA LEU A 129 3.52 3.04 6.33
C LEU A 129 2.48 1.93 6.11
N LEU A 130 2.75 0.77 6.69
CA LEU A 130 1.77 -0.30 6.89
C LEU A 130 1.41 -0.39 8.37
N GLY A 131 0.13 -0.23 8.72
CA GLY A 131 -0.34 -0.48 10.07
C GLY A 131 -0.33 -1.98 10.36
N ILE A 132 -1.40 -2.67 9.99
CA ILE A 132 -1.56 -4.11 10.21
C ILE A 132 -1.76 -4.81 8.87
N GLY A 133 -0.93 -5.77 8.51
CA GLY A 133 -1.20 -6.50 7.28
C GLY A 133 -0.07 -7.26 6.64
N ILE A 134 -0.14 -7.36 5.32
CA ILE A 134 0.90 -7.99 4.50
C ILE A 134 1.29 -7.02 3.41
N SER A 135 2.59 -6.78 3.24
CA SER A 135 3.11 -6.03 2.10
C SER A 135 4.20 -6.84 1.40
N VAL A 136 4.06 -7.06 0.09
CA VAL A 136 5.08 -7.76 -0.68
C VAL A 136 6.30 -6.86 -0.88
N PHE A 137 6.09 -5.59 -1.21
CA PHE A 137 7.17 -4.63 -1.45
C PHE A 137 6.82 -3.22 -0.96
N GLN A 138 7.73 -2.64 -0.17
CA GLN A 138 7.66 -1.27 0.31
C GLN A 138 8.92 -0.50 -0.06
N ASN A 139 8.76 0.69 -0.63
CA ASN A 139 9.85 1.59 -0.90
C ASN A 139 9.51 3.04 -0.51
N SER A 140 10.42 3.71 0.17
CA SER A 140 10.35 5.14 0.45
C SER A 140 11.72 5.78 0.24
N LYS A 141 11.79 7.10 0.04
CA LYS A 141 13.09 7.77 0.11
C LYS A 141 13.49 8.12 1.53
N LYS A 142 12.56 8.31 2.47
CA LYS A 142 12.89 8.71 3.85
C LYS A 142 12.58 7.62 4.87
N GLU A 143 11.32 7.21 5.01
CA GLU A 143 10.95 6.27 6.07
C GLU A 143 10.04 5.17 5.54
N SER A 144 10.44 3.91 5.72
CA SER A 144 9.54 2.77 5.52
C SER A 144 9.26 2.17 6.89
N GLY A 145 7.99 2.06 7.26
CA GLY A 145 7.55 1.65 8.59
C GLY A 145 6.45 0.60 8.51
N SER A 146 6.49 -0.38 9.41
CA SER A 146 5.39 -1.33 9.60
C SER A 146 5.15 -1.62 11.08
N ILE A 147 3.87 -1.71 11.50
CA ILE A 147 3.50 -1.88 12.91
C ILE A 147 3.21 -3.33 13.29
N MET A 148 2.60 -4.11 12.41
CA MET A 148 2.35 -5.53 12.62
C MET A 148 2.10 -6.23 11.29
N GLY A 149 2.75 -7.37 11.05
CA GLY A 149 2.45 -8.13 9.83
C GLY A 149 3.60 -8.86 9.18
N LEU A 150 3.39 -9.18 7.89
CA LEU A 150 4.35 -9.86 7.04
C LEU A 150 4.85 -8.91 5.96
N ILE A 151 6.17 -8.79 5.80
CA ILE A 151 6.78 -7.88 4.84
C ILE A 151 7.76 -8.68 3.99
N GLY A 152 7.54 -8.72 2.67
CA GLY A 152 8.44 -9.39 1.75
C GLY A 152 9.78 -8.64 1.66
N TYR A 153 9.73 -7.41 1.16
CA TYR A 153 10.89 -6.54 1.06
C TYR A 153 10.55 -5.09 1.42
N GLN A 154 11.32 -4.53 2.35
CA GLN A 154 11.22 -3.15 2.81
C GLN A 154 12.50 -2.38 2.47
N LYS A 155 12.36 -1.26 1.76
CA LYS A 155 13.47 -0.39 1.37
C LYS A 155 13.23 1.05 1.79
N SER A 156 14.27 1.71 2.28
CA SER A 156 14.32 3.15 2.55
C SER A 156 15.71 3.73 2.30
N ASN A 157 15.83 5.02 1.96
CA ASN A 157 17.16 5.66 1.90
C ASN A 157 17.62 6.25 3.25
N ASP A 158 16.75 6.31 4.27
CA ASP A 158 17.12 6.84 5.58
C ASP A 158 16.78 5.84 6.69
N ILE A 159 15.50 5.60 6.95
CA ILE A 159 15.06 4.74 8.05
C ILE A 159 14.12 3.63 7.55
N ALA A 160 14.40 2.39 7.93
CA ALA A 160 13.46 1.29 7.80
C ALA A 160 13.17 0.71 9.20
N LEU A 161 11.92 0.67 9.61
CA LEU A 161 11.52 0.13 10.92
C LEU A 161 10.36 -0.85 10.77
N ALA A 162 10.39 -1.90 11.58
CA ALA A 162 9.29 -2.83 11.71
C ALA A 162 9.09 -3.17 13.20
N LEU A 163 7.84 -3.17 13.64
CA LEU A 163 7.40 -3.60 14.97
C LEU A 163 6.49 -4.83 14.79
N CYS A 164 6.54 -5.83 15.66
CA CYS A 164 5.63 -6.99 15.64
C CYS A 164 5.51 -7.65 14.24
N CYS A 165 6.65 -7.78 13.52
CA CYS A 165 6.66 -8.18 12.11
C CYS A 165 7.54 -9.40 11.82
N PHE A 166 7.17 -10.12 10.76
CA PHE A 166 8.09 -10.99 10.03
C PHE A 166 8.52 -10.28 8.75
N VAL A 167 9.82 -10.11 8.56
CA VAL A 167 10.39 -9.36 7.44
C VAL A 167 11.33 -10.26 6.64
N GLY A 168 11.08 -10.44 5.35
CA GLY A 168 11.98 -11.20 4.49
C GLY A 168 13.31 -10.47 4.30
N LYS A 169 13.24 -9.24 3.80
CA LYS A 169 14.40 -8.38 3.55
C LYS A 169 14.13 -6.93 3.96
N GLN A 170 15.12 -6.26 4.56
CA GLN A 170 15.09 -4.85 4.90
C GLN A 170 16.40 -4.18 4.50
N ASP A 171 16.33 -3.17 3.63
CA ASP A 171 17.45 -2.33 3.23
C ASP A 171 17.19 -0.89 3.63
N SER A 172 18.14 -0.29 4.33
CA SER A 172 18.09 1.11 4.74
C SER A 172 19.37 1.86 4.39
N GLY A 173 19.24 3.14 4.05
CA GLY A 173 20.41 3.98 3.79
C GLY A 173 21.09 4.53 5.04
N GLN A 174 20.42 4.60 6.20
CA GLN A 174 21.06 5.00 7.47
C GLN A 174 20.79 3.98 8.57
N GLN A 175 19.52 3.76 8.91
CA GLN A 175 19.13 2.98 10.08
C GLN A 175 18.09 1.91 9.74
N SER A 176 18.29 0.70 10.24
CA SER A 176 17.30 -0.37 10.17
C SER A 176 16.99 -0.92 11.55
N GLY A 177 15.73 -1.19 11.83
CA GLY A 177 15.30 -1.74 13.12
C GLY A 177 14.18 -2.75 12.97
N LEU A 178 14.23 -3.81 13.79
CA LEU A 178 13.13 -4.72 14.03
C LEU A 178 12.89 -4.83 15.54
N ALA A 179 11.68 -4.49 15.99
CA ALA A 179 11.22 -4.77 17.33
C ALA A 179 10.18 -5.90 17.31
N MET A 180 10.32 -6.91 18.16
CA MET A 180 9.38 -8.04 18.30
C MET A 180 9.09 -8.78 17.00
N GLY A 181 9.88 -9.81 16.68
CA GLY A 181 9.64 -10.60 15.47
C GLY A 181 10.88 -11.26 14.90
N LEU A 182 10.84 -11.53 13.60
CA LEU A 182 11.94 -12.17 12.88
C LEU A 182 12.22 -11.46 11.55
N ILE A 183 13.48 -11.21 11.25
CA ILE A 183 13.93 -10.71 9.96
C ILE A 183 14.92 -11.68 9.30
N GLY A 184 14.72 -11.95 8.02
CA GLY A 184 15.65 -12.76 7.23
C GLY A 184 16.96 -12.01 7.00
N TYR A 185 16.91 -10.91 6.26
CA TYR A 185 18.07 -10.08 5.95
C TYR A 185 17.84 -8.62 6.33
N GLN A 186 18.69 -8.08 7.19
CA GLN A 186 18.63 -6.71 7.65
C GLN A 186 19.92 -5.97 7.32
N ASN A 187 19.83 -4.86 6.59
CA ASN A 187 20.99 -4.10 6.15
C ASN A 187 20.77 -2.59 6.30
N SER A 188 21.80 -1.92 6.81
CA SER A 188 21.87 -0.46 6.88
C SER A 188 23.30 0.02 6.68
N LYS A 189 23.48 1.32 6.41
CA LYS A 189 24.85 1.89 6.35
C LYS A 189 25.43 2.22 7.72
N LYS A 190 24.61 2.67 8.68
CA LYS A 190 25.12 3.17 9.98
C LYS A 190 24.70 2.34 11.17
N TYR A 191 23.44 1.92 11.23
CA TYR A 191 22.88 1.33 12.44
C TYR A 191 21.82 0.28 12.13
N SER A 192 22.03 -0.93 12.63
CA SER A 192 21.04 -1.99 12.54
C SER A 192 20.78 -2.54 13.94
N SER A 193 19.51 -2.69 14.31
CA SER A 193 19.13 -3.24 15.62
C SER A 193 17.98 -4.24 15.56
N THR A 194 18.03 -5.22 16.46
CA THR A 194 16.97 -6.15 16.81
C THR A 194 16.64 -6.03 18.30
N VAL A 195 15.38 -5.76 18.65
CA VAL A 195 14.91 -5.62 20.05
C VAL A 195 13.75 -6.58 20.26
N PHE A 196 13.82 -7.46 21.26
CA PHE A 196 12.84 -8.55 21.42
C PHE A 196 12.62 -9.39 20.14
N SER A 197 13.64 -9.46 19.28
CA SER A 197 13.56 -10.03 17.93
C SER A 197 14.88 -10.70 17.51
N MET A 198 14.84 -11.37 16.36
CA MET A 198 15.98 -12.06 15.76
C MET A 198 16.15 -11.68 14.29
N ALA A 199 17.40 -11.45 13.87
CA ALA A 199 17.79 -11.35 12.47
C ALA A 199 18.60 -12.60 12.07
N LEU A 200 18.24 -13.27 10.96
CA LEU A 200 19.06 -14.37 10.44
C LEU A 200 20.38 -13.84 9.89
N TYR A 201 20.36 -12.68 9.26
CA TYR A 201 21.55 -11.92 8.87
C TYR A 201 21.33 -10.42 9.10
N GLN A 202 22.27 -9.78 9.79
CA GLN A 202 22.22 -8.37 10.14
C GLN A 202 23.54 -7.70 9.74
N ARG A 203 23.46 -6.56 9.05
CA ARG A 203 24.61 -5.77 8.62
C ARG A 203 24.40 -4.29 8.91
N ALA A 204 25.45 -3.63 9.39
CA ALA A 204 25.54 -2.17 9.48
C ALA A 204 26.93 -1.72 9.01
N GLY A 205 26.99 -1.05 7.85
CA GLY A 205 28.23 -0.58 7.26
C GLY A 205 29.19 -1.73 6.93
N GLY A 206 30.36 -1.73 7.56
CA GLY A 206 31.38 -2.77 7.42
C GLY A 206 31.19 -3.98 8.35
N LYS A 207 30.27 -3.94 9.32
CA LYS A 207 30.08 -4.98 10.33
C LYS A 207 28.85 -5.84 10.01
N ASP A 208 28.95 -7.13 10.23
CA ASP A 208 27.86 -8.08 10.06
C ASP A 208 27.76 -9.12 11.18
N SER A 209 26.62 -9.79 11.26
CA SER A 209 26.33 -10.87 12.20
C SER A 209 25.26 -11.79 11.64
N ALA A 210 25.44 -13.09 11.84
CA ALA A 210 24.41 -14.10 11.58
C ALA A 210 23.68 -14.43 12.89
N PHE A 211 22.38 -14.76 12.80
CA PHE A 211 21.53 -15.13 13.94
C PHE A 211 21.57 -14.12 15.11
N ALA A 212 21.47 -12.84 14.79
CA ALA A 212 21.58 -11.75 15.76
C ALA A 212 20.28 -11.59 16.56
N MET A 213 20.34 -11.94 17.84
CA MET A 213 19.23 -11.81 18.80
C MET A 213 19.52 -10.68 19.78
N TRP A 214 18.55 -9.78 19.96
CA TRP A 214 18.68 -8.62 20.87
C TRP A 214 19.99 -7.85 20.65
N SER A 215 20.27 -7.57 19.38
CA SER A 215 21.57 -7.10 18.91
C SER A 215 21.49 -5.68 18.38
N SER A 216 22.59 -4.96 18.53
CA SER A 216 22.76 -3.61 17.99
C SER A 216 24.15 -3.50 17.36
N ILE A 217 24.19 -3.31 16.04
CA ILE A 217 25.43 -3.11 15.29
C ILE A 217 25.46 -1.66 14.81
N LYS A 218 26.53 -0.96 15.14
CA LYS A 218 26.80 0.40 14.68
C LYS A 218 28.10 0.43 13.91
N ASP A 219 28.07 1.04 12.74
CA ASP A 219 29.28 1.40 12.01
C ASP A 219 29.98 2.51 12.79
N GLU A 220 31.21 2.23 13.23
CA GLU A 220 32.04 3.26 13.84
C GLU A 220 32.61 4.08 12.70
N ASP A 221 32.15 5.34 12.58
CA ASP A 221 32.86 6.32 11.75
C ASP A 221 34.31 6.29 12.22
N LYS A 222 35.21 5.83 11.36
CA LYS A 222 36.64 6.15 11.44
C LYS A 222 36.79 7.65 11.12
N SER A 223 36.24 8.51 11.97
CA SER A 223 36.54 9.93 11.96
C SER A 223 37.88 10.11 12.67
N GLU A 224 38.90 10.24 11.83
CA GLU A 224 40.14 11.00 12.00
C GLU A 224 40.86 10.85 13.35
N LYS A 225 41.95 10.06 13.33
CA LYS A 225 43.08 10.22 14.25
C LYS A 225 43.81 11.52 13.98
#